data_AF-A0A3D8INZ7-F1
#
_entry.id   AF-A0A3D8INZ7-F1
#
_cell.length_a   1.000
_cell.length_b   1.000
_cell.length_c   1.000
_cell.angle_alpha   90.00
_cell.angle_beta   90.00
_cell.angle_gamma   90.00
#
_symmetry.space_group_name_H-M   'P 1'
#
loop_
_entity.id
_entity.type
_entity.pdbx_description
1 polymer ?
#
loop_
_entity_poly.entity_id
_entity_poly.type
_entity_poly.pdbx_seq_one_letter_code
_entity_poly.pdbx_strand_id
1 'polypeptide(L)'
;MLEILYCIFIFPIEQILKWTLFALVKITQSYGLSIILLSILVQLFMLKITLYFDNKASAVEFLKTQCDEKIKEFKRVFKGAELQSYIHTLYKQKHFHPSFTLFGLSSLMLQIPLFIAVIYLIENADYLQNVSFLWMDNLRKPDSIIVYGFNIHILPLLMTTFALVNVFCNSRKNGQRIQGILIAILFLILLYEMPSALVLYWTCNMGFILLKTILKKCQDKKCTDPKYSTYKKLPIIDPIKRNSTIQSKQSKFSKLLLHIFTPYTMLDLDTYKTYRDISILAILNICLLAFVFSPYVVYNSDIFQFDTNQVYQTLSTLFGIFLISSFFIVYFTSFFTKQNC
;
A
#
# COMPACT_ATOMS: atom_id res chain seq x y z
N MET A 1 -1.62 -12.57 20.82
CA MET A 1 -1.13 -12.61 19.41
C MET A 1 -1.48 -11.33 18.65
N LEU A 2 -2.74 -10.87 18.66
CA LEU A 2 -3.16 -9.64 17.99
C LEU A 2 -2.50 -8.37 18.55
N GLU A 3 -2.36 -8.26 19.87
CA GLU A 3 -1.64 -7.14 20.52
C GLU A 3 -0.16 -7.08 20.11
N ILE A 4 0.48 -8.24 19.96
CA ILE A 4 1.88 -8.33 19.50
C ILE A 4 2.00 -7.78 18.08
N LEU A 5 1.06 -8.14 17.20
CA LEU A 5 1.03 -7.67 15.82
C LEU A 5 0.78 -6.16 15.75
N TYR A 6 -0.12 -5.64 16.59
CA TYR A 6 -0.36 -4.20 16.73
C TYR A 6 0.90 -3.47 17.18
N CYS A 7 1.54 -3.91 18.26
CA CYS A 7 2.72 -3.25 18.81
C CYS A 7 3.93 -3.26 17.84
N ILE A 8 4.08 -4.31 17.03
CA ILE A 8 5.18 -4.43 16.07
C ILE A 8 4.94 -3.58 14.81
N PHE A 9 3.73 -3.59 14.26
CA PHE A 9 3.46 -3.00 12.93
C PHE A 9 2.71 -1.68 12.97
N ILE A 10 1.70 -1.54 13.84
CA ILE A 10 0.78 -0.40 13.83
C ILE A 10 1.25 0.69 14.80
N PHE A 11 1.62 0.30 16.02
CA PHE A 11 2.01 1.26 17.06
C PHE A 11 3.17 2.19 16.66
N PRO A 12 4.25 1.73 16.00
CA PRO A 12 5.32 2.63 15.57
C PRO A 12 4.85 3.65 14.53
N ILE A 13 3.96 3.23 13.61
CA ILE A 13 3.36 4.10 12.61
C ILE A 13 2.50 5.16 13.31
N GLU A 14 1.65 4.73 14.25
CA GLU A 14 0.84 5.63 15.07
C GLU A 14 1.71 6.68 15.78
N GLN A 15 2.83 6.29 16.40
CA GLN A 15 3.72 7.23 17.09
C GLN A 15 4.36 8.23 16.12
N ILE A 16 4.78 7.79 14.93
CA ILE A 16 5.32 8.69 13.89
C ILE A 16 4.24 9.69 13.44
N LEU A 17 3.02 9.22 13.21
CA LEU A 17 1.89 10.07 12.82
C LEU A 17 1.52 11.06 13.93
N LYS A 18 1.50 10.61 15.19
CA LYS A 18 1.27 11.44 16.38
C LYS A 18 2.30 12.55 16.49
N TRP A 19 3.58 12.20 16.41
CA TRP A 19 4.68 13.17 16.47
C TRP A 19 4.56 14.20 15.34
N THR A 20 4.27 13.74 14.12
CA THR A 20 4.07 14.61 12.95
C THR A 20 2.87 15.54 13.15
N LEU A 21 1.75 15.03 13.67
CA LEU A 21 0.56 15.83 13.96
C LEU A 21 0.88 16.94 14.96
N PHE A 22 1.54 16.63 16.07
CA PHE A 22 1.91 17.65 17.05
C PHE A 22 2.89 18.69 16.50
N ALA A 23 3.82 18.29 15.63
CA ALA A 23 4.70 19.23 14.95
C ALA A 23 3.90 20.19 14.05
N LEU A 24 2.91 19.68 13.31
CA LEU A 24 2.03 20.50 12.47
C LEU A 24 1.11 21.41 13.29
N VAL A 25 0.62 20.95 14.45
CA VAL A 25 -0.20 21.77 15.36
C VAL A 25 0.60 22.95 15.90
N LYS A 26 1.87 22.75 16.26
CA LYS A 26 2.75 23.86 16.69
C LYS A 26 2.92 24.93 15.61
N ILE A 27 2.90 24.54 14.34
CA ILE A 27 3.08 25.46 13.20
C ILE A 27 1.76 26.16 12.85
N THR A 28 0.67 25.41 12.76
CA THR A 28 -0.63 25.93 12.27
C THR A 28 -1.52 26.51 13.36
N GLN A 29 -1.26 26.18 14.63
CA GLN A 29 -2.11 26.50 15.78
C GLN A 29 -3.56 26.00 15.64
N SER A 30 -3.82 25.04 14.74
CA SER A 30 -5.15 24.50 14.47
C SER A 30 -5.08 22.98 14.22
N TYR A 31 -5.83 22.21 14.99
CA TYR A 31 -5.87 20.75 14.84
C TYR A 31 -6.48 20.31 13.52
N GLY A 32 -7.56 20.94 13.07
CA GLY A 32 -8.20 20.58 11.79
C GLY A 32 -7.30 20.83 10.59
N LEU A 33 -6.61 21.98 10.53
CA LEU A 33 -5.61 22.24 9.49
C LEU A 33 -4.42 21.27 9.58
N SER A 34 -3.99 20.92 10.79
CA SER A 34 -2.92 19.95 11.00
C SER A 34 -3.30 18.56 10.49
N ILE A 35 -4.55 18.12 10.65
CA ILE A 35 -5.04 16.84 10.11
C ILE A 35 -5.03 16.86 8.58
N ILE A 36 -5.46 17.96 7.95
CA ILE A 36 -5.40 18.12 6.49
C ILE A 36 -3.96 18.03 5.99
N LEU A 37 -3.04 18.79 6.61
CA LEU A 37 -1.63 18.78 6.26
C LEU A 37 -0.98 17.41 6.50
N LEU A 38 -1.34 16.72 7.59
CA LEU A 38 -0.89 15.36 7.88
C LEU A 38 -1.29 14.42 6.75
N SER A 39 -2.55 14.47 6.31
CA SER A 39 -3.05 13.64 5.20
C SER A 39 -2.27 13.89 3.91
N ILE A 40 -2.04 15.16 3.56
CA ILE A 40 -1.25 15.52 2.37
C ILE A 40 0.19 15.05 2.49
N LEU A 41 0.83 15.23 3.65
CA LEU A 41 2.22 14.83 3.90
C LEU A 41 2.39 13.31 3.79
N VAL A 42 1.49 12.54 4.42
CA VAL A 42 1.49 11.07 4.33
C VAL A 42 1.31 10.64 2.87
N GLN A 43 0.40 11.28 2.15
CA GLN A 43 0.13 10.90 0.77
C GLN A 43 1.27 11.28 -0.19
N LEU A 44 1.97 12.40 0.06
CA LEU A 44 3.21 12.75 -0.63
C LEU A 44 4.32 11.75 -0.34
N PHE A 45 4.48 11.34 0.91
CA PHE A 45 5.42 10.31 1.30
C PHE A 45 5.12 8.98 0.58
N MET A 46 3.85 8.58 0.53
CA MET A 46 3.40 7.34 -0.12
C MET A 46 3.33 7.42 -1.64
N LEU A 47 3.59 8.59 -2.25
CA LEU A 47 3.35 8.82 -3.67
C LEU A 47 4.17 7.88 -4.57
N LYS A 48 5.48 7.74 -4.37
CA LYS A 48 6.30 6.88 -5.25
C LYS A 48 5.92 5.41 -5.11
N ILE A 49 5.63 4.96 -3.90
CA ILE A 49 5.19 3.58 -3.64
C ILE A 49 3.85 3.33 -4.34
N THR A 50 2.91 4.25 -4.18
CA THR A 50 1.59 4.17 -4.82
C THR A 50 1.72 4.15 -6.35
N LEU A 51 2.55 5.01 -6.93
CA LEU A 51 2.81 5.03 -8.39
C LEU A 51 3.44 3.73 -8.89
N TYR A 52 4.34 3.13 -8.11
CA TYR A 52 4.92 1.83 -8.43
C TYR A 52 3.85 0.74 -8.49
N PHE A 53 2.97 0.67 -7.48
CA PHE A 53 1.85 -0.28 -7.47
C PHE A 53 0.85 -0.01 -8.60
N ASP A 54 0.51 1.25 -8.87
CA ASP A 54 -0.38 1.64 -9.97
C ASP A 54 0.16 1.16 -11.35
N ASN A 55 1.47 1.29 -11.56
CA ASN A 55 2.12 0.84 -12.79
C ASN A 55 2.10 -0.69 -12.93
N LYS A 56 2.36 -1.42 -11.84
CA LYS A 56 2.26 -2.88 -11.82
C LYS A 56 0.83 -3.36 -12.05
N ALA A 57 -0.15 -2.71 -11.41
CA ALA A 57 -1.57 -3.00 -11.63
C ALA A 57 -1.98 -2.79 -13.09
N SER A 58 -1.51 -1.71 -13.72
CA SER A 58 -1.76 -1.41 -15.14
C SER A 58 -1.18 -2.49 -16.07
N ALA A 59 0.03 -2.99 -15.79
CA ALA A 59 0.65 -4.06 -16.56
C ALA A 59 -0.12 -5.39 -16.44
N VAL A 60 -0.57 -5.73 -15.22
CA VAL A 60 -1.41 -6.91 -14.99
C VAL A 60 -2.76 -6.77 -15.69
N GLU A 61 -3.36 -5.59 -15.68
CA GLU A 61 -4.62 -5.33 -16.38
C GLU A 61 -4.48 -5.54 -17.89
N PHE A 62 -3.37 -5.11 -18.48
CA PHE A 62 -3.08 -5.34 -19.90
C PHE A 62 -3.00 -6.84 -20.22
N LEU A 63 -2.27 -7.62 -19.43
CA LEU A 63 -2.20 -9.08 -19.59
C LEU A 63 -3.56 -9.74 -19.41
N LYS A 64 -4.32 -9.32 -18.40
CA LYS A 64 -5.69 -9.79 -18.16
C LYS A 64 -6.57 -9.55 -19.38
N THR A 65 -6.46 -8.38 -20.01
CA THR A 65 -7.25 -8.04 -21.20
C THR A 65 -6.96 -8.98 -22.37
N GLN A 66 -5.68 -9.27 -22.66
CA GLN A 66 -5.31 -10.23 -23.70
C GLN A 66 -5.83 -11.64 -23.40
N CYS A 67 -5.74 -12.07 -22.14
CA CYS A 67 -6.29 -13.36 -21.73
C CYS A 67 -7.81 -13.39 -21.88
N ASP A 68 -8.53 -12.36 -21.41
CA ASP A 68 -9.99 -12.26 -21.48
C ASP A 68 -10.50 -12.33 -22.93
N GLU A 69 -9.78 -11.74 -23.90
CA GLU A 69 -10.10 -11.81 -25.32
C GLU A 69 -10.00 -13.25 -25.86
N LYS A 70 -8.89 -13.94 -25.58
CA LYS A 70 -8.70 -15.35 -25.97
C LYS A 70 -9.67 -16.30 -25.28
N ILE A 71 -10.00 -16.04 -24.02
CA ILE A 71 -11.01 -16.82 -23.29
C ILE A 71 -12.39 -16.67 -23.93
N LYS A 72 -12.75 -15.48 -24.44
CA LYS A 72 -14.00 -15.28 -25.17
C LYS A 72 -14.04 -16.08 -26.48
N GLU A 73 -12.92 -16.20 -27.20
CA GLU A 73 -12.79 -17.05 -28.39
C GLU A 73 -13.00 -18.53 -28.01
N PHE A 74 -12.30 -19.02 -26.98
CA PHE A 74 -12.44 -20.40 -26.53
C PHE A 74 -13.85 -20.75 -26.08
N LYS A 75 -14.54 -19.84 -25.39
CA LYS A 75 -15.94 -20.03 -24.95
C LYS A 75 -16.94 -20.20 -26.08
N ARG A 76 -16.62 -19.75 -27.30
CA ARG A 76 -17.49 -19.94 -28.48
C ARG A 76 -17.39 -21.36 -29.05
N VAL A 77 -16.25 -22.01 -28.85
CA VAL A 77 -15.93 -23.30 -29.49
C VAL A 77 -15.98 -24.45 -28.48
N PHE A 78 -15.37 -24.28 -27.31
CA PHE A 78 -15.18 -25.32 -26.31
C PHE A 78 -16.11 -25.14 -25.11
N LYS A 79 -16.48 -26.25 -24.46
CA LYS A 79 -17.35 -26.27 -23.27
C LYS A 79 -16.81 -27.24 -22.21
N GLY A 80 -17.28 -27.08 -20.97
CA GLY A 80 -16.96 -28.01 -19.88
C GLY A 80 -15.47 -28.07 -19.53
N ALA A 81 -14.97 -29.28 -19.29
CA ALA A 81 -13.59 -29.51 -18.85
C ALA A 81 -12.54 -29.11 -19.90
N GLU A 82 -12.87 -29.25 -21.18
CA GLU A 82 -11.98 -28.88 -22.29
C GLU A 82 -11.69 -27.37 -22.29
N LEU A 83 -12.73 -26.55 -22.12
CA LEU A 83 -12.58 -25.10 -21.96
C LEU A 83 -11.65 -24.75 -20.79
N GLN A 84 -11.82 -25.40 -19.64
CA GLN A 84 -10.98 -25.13 -18.47
C GLN A 84 -9.51 -25.50 -18.72
N SER A 85 -9.25 -26.60 -19.44
CA SER A 85 -7.90 -27.01 -19.85
C SER A 85 -7.22 -25.98 -20.76
N TYR A 86 -7.95 -25.47 -21.75
CA TYR A 86 -7.44 -24.41 -22.65
C TYR A 86 -7.18 -23.10 -21.90
N ILE A 87 -8.08 -22.69 -21.00
CA ILE A 87 -7.87 -21.50 -20.14
C ILE A 87 -6.62 -21.66 -19.28
N HIS A 88 -6.44 -22.83 -18.64
CA HIS A 88 -5.26 -23.10 -17.80
C HIS A 88 -3.96 -23.08 -18.61
N THR A 89 -3.98 -23.66 -19.80
CA THR A 89 -2.83 -23.68 -20.72
C THR A 89 -2.49 -22.27 -21.18
N LEU A 90 -3.49 -21.44 -21.51
CA LEU A 90 -3.31 -20.03 -21.85
C LEU A 90 -2.65 -19.24 -20.72
N TYR A 91 -3.13 -19.43 -19.48
CA TYR A 91 -2.53 -18.78 -18.30
C TYR A 91 -1.08 -19.19 -18.09
N LYS A 92 -0.73 -20.48 -18.27
CA LYS A 92 0.66 -20.94 -18.23
C LYS A 92 1.51 -20.32 -19.33
N GLN A 93 1.02 -20.28 -20.57
CA GLN A 93 1.73 -19.70 -21.71
C GLN A 93 1.97 -18.19 -21.54
N LYS A 94 1.03 -17.48 -20.93
CA LYS A 94 1.13 -16.04 -20.67
C LYS A 94 1.79 -15.71 -19.32
N HIS A 95 2.27 -16.72 -18.58
CA HIS A 95 2.81 -16.58 -17.22
C HIS A 95 1.89 -15.76 -16.30
N PHE A 96 0.58 -15.87 -16.51
CA PHE A 96 -0.42 -15.09 -15.80
C PHE A 96 -1.05 -15.95 -14.71
N HIS A 97 -0.97 -15.49 -13.46
CA HIS A 97 -1.69 -16.11 -12.36
C HIS A 97 -2.94 -15.28 -12.01
N PRO A 98 -4.12 -15.88 -11.82
CA PRO A 98 -5.33 -15.14 -11.47
C PRO A 98 -5.22 -14.28 -10.22
N SER A 99 -4.40 -14.70 -9.23
CA SER A 99 -4.15 -13.89 -8.01
C SER A 99 -3.50 -12.54 -8.32
N PHE A 100 -2.81 -12.39 -9.46
CA PHE A 100 -2.21 -11.12 -9.83
C PHE A 100 -3.27 -10.04 -10.07
N THR A 101 -4.52 -10.41 -10.38
CA THR A 101 -5.61 -9.43 -10.49
C THR A 101 -5.89 -8.70 -9.17
N LEU A 102 -5.51 -9.29 -8.03
CA LEU A 102 -5.55 -8.64 -6.72
C LEU A 102 -4.52 -7.52 -6.59
N PHE A 103 -3.50 -7.45 -7.47
CA PHE A 103 -2.60 -6.29 -7.52
C PHE A 103 -3.33 -4.98 -7.83
N GLY A 104 -4.51 -5.04 -8.46
CA GLY A 104 -5.38 -3.87 -8.63
C GLY A 104 -5.89 -3.29 -7.31
N LEU A 105 -5.95 -4.09 -6.24
CA LEU A 105 -6.28 -3.67 -4.88
C LEU A 105 -5.03 -3.41 -4.03
N SER A 106 -3.82 -3.65 -4.54
CA SER A 106 -2.59 -3.53 -3.74
C SER A 106 -2.34 -2.13 -3.21
N SER A 107 -2.71 -1.09 -3.96
CA SER A 107 -2.63 0.28 -3.45
C SER A 107 -3.49 0.48 -2.20
N LEU A 108 -4.66 -0.16 -2.14
CA LEU A 108 -5.55 -0.10 -0.98
C LEU A 108 -4.99 -0.93 0.17
N MET A 109 -4.45 -2.14 -0.10
CA MET A 109 -3.84 -2.97 0.94
C MET A 109 -2.68 -2.26 1.65
N LEU A 110 -1.88 -1.51 0.91
CA LEU A 110 -0.81 -0.69 1.49
C LEU A 110 -1.35 0.42 2.40
N GLN A 111 -2.53 0.94 2.11
CA GLN A 111 -3.17 2.00 2.91
C GLN A 111 -3.84 1.47 4.18
N ILE A 112 -4.24 0.19 4.24
CA ILE A 112 -4.95 -0.38 5.40
C ILE A 112 -4.15 -0.20 6.71
N PRO A 113 -2.86 -0.56 6.81
CA PRO A 113 -2.09 -0.36 8.06
C PRO A 113 -2.00 1.11 8.47
N LEU A 114 -1.83 2.02 7.50
CA LEU A 114 -1.83 3.47 7.77
C LEU A 114 -3.20 3.94 8.26
N PHE A 115 -4.28 3.46 7.64
CA PHE A 115 -5.64 3.80 8.03
C PHE A 115 -5.95 3.34 9.47
N ILE A 116 -5.56 2.10 9.80
CA ILE A 116 -5.68 1.57 11.16
C ILE A 116 -4.85 2.41 12.14
N ALA A 117 -3.62 2.77 11.80
CA ALA A 117 -2.81 3.64 12.67
C ALA A 117 -3.45 5.01 12.91
N VAL A 118 -4.13 5.60 11.92
CA VAL A 118 -4.88 6.86 12.09
C VAL A 118 -6.13 6.65 12.94
N ILE A 119 -6.84 5.52 12.82
CA ILE A 119 -7.97 5.20 13.72
C ILE A 119 -7.49 5.26 15.17
N TYR A 120 -6.45 4.48 15.52
CA TYR A 120 -5.91 4.45 16.87
C TYR A 120 -5.37 5.82 17.32
N LEU A 121 -4.69 6.56 16.43
CA LEU A 121 -4.23 7.91 16.72
C LEU A 121 -5.37 8.84 17.16
N ILE A 122 -6.51 8.81 16.44
CA ILE A 122 -7.65 9.68 16.69
C ILE A 122 -8.47 9.20 17.90
N GLU A 123 -8.65 7.89 18.08
CA GLU A 123 -9.34 7.32 19.24
C GLU A 123 -8.62 7.66 20.56
N ASN A 124 -7.29 7.56 20.56
CA ASN A 124 -6.41 7.87 21.69
C ASN A 124 -6.15 9.39 21.87
N ALA A 125 -6.72 10.24 21.01
CA ALA A 125 -6.48 11.68 21.03
C ALA A 125 -7.51 12.43 21.90
N ASP A 126 -7.33 12.39 23.21
CA ASP A 126 -8.19 13.14 24.15
C ASP A 126 -8.14 14.66 23.90
N TYR A 127 -7.03 15.16 23.36
CA TYR A 127 -6.84 16.57 23.01
C TYR A 127 -7.67 17.05 21.81
N LEU A 128 -8.29 16.15 21.04
CA LEU A 128 -9.23 16.53 19.97
C LEU A 128 -10.66 16.73 20.48
N GLN A 129 -10.92 16.41 21.75
CA GLN A 129 -12.22 16.61 22.35
C GLN A 129 -12.54 18.10 22.45
N ASN A 130 -13.76 18.47 22.02
CA ASN A 130 -14.25 19.85 22.02
C ASN A 130 -13.46 20.81 21.11
N VAL A 131 -12.70 20.27 20.15
CA VAL A 131 -12.08 21.07 19.10
C VAL A 131 -13.06 21.20 17.95
N SER A 132 -13.45 22.43 17.64
CA SER A 132 -14.25 22.75 16.47
C SER A 132 -13.38 23.04 15.25
N PHE A 133 -13.86 22.66 14.06
CA PHE A 133 -13.22 22.94 12.79
C PHE A 133 -14.24 22.99 11.65
N LEU A 134 -14.23 24.08 10.88
CA LEU A 134 -15.23 24.34 9.83
C LEU A 134 -16.66 24.29 10.42
N TRP A 135 -17.49 23.35 9.98
CA TRP A 135 -18.85 23.12 10.45
C TRP A 135 -18.94 22.02 11.52
N MET A 136 -17.82 21.40 11.87
CA MET A 136 -17.76 20.34 12.87
C MET A 136 -17.51 20.96 14.24
N ASP A 137 -18.42 20.78 15.19
CA ASP A 137 -18.26 21.31 16.55
C ASP A 137 -17.27 20.50 17.39
N ASN A 138 -17.08 19.22 17.06
CA ASN A 138 -16.19 18.34 17.81
C ASN A 138 -15.53 17.30 16.88
N LEU A 139 -14.21 17.41 16.72
CA LEU A 139 -13.39 16.51 15.90
C LEU A 139 -13.39 15.04 16.34
N ARG A 140 -13.73 14.75 17.60
CA ARG A 140 -13.83 13.39 18.16
C ARG A 140 -15.22 12.76 17.98
N LYS A 141 -16.23 13.56 17.60
CA LYS A 141 -17.59 13.08 17.31
C LYS A 141 -17.82 12.97 15.80
N PRO A 142 -18.80 12.16 15.36
CA PRO A 142 -19.23 12.16 13.96
C PRO A 142 -19.64 13.57 13.51
N ASP A 143 -19.37 13.86 12.23
CA ASP A 143 -19.77 15.13 11.60
C ASP A 143 -21.30 15.18 11.52
N SER A 144 -21.96 16.22 12.05
CA SER A 144 -23.41 16.33 11.99
C SER A 144 -23.82 17.75 11.60
N ILE A 145 -24.48 17.88 10.44
CA ILE A 145 -25.15 19.11 10.07
C ILE A 145 -26.65 18.83 10.00
N ILE A 146 -27.43 19.73 10.62
CA ILE A 146 -28.89 19.71 10.55
C ILE A 146 -29.30 20.36 9.23
N VAL A 147 -29.77 19.55 8.28
CA VAL A 147 -30.30 20.01 7.00
C VAL A 147 -31.76 19.57 6.91
N TYR A 148 -32.69 20.53 6.82
CA TYR A 148 -34.14 20.27 6.77
C TYR A 148 -34.68 19.35 7.89
N GLY A 149 -34.11 19.44 9.10
CA GLY A 149 -34.51 18.61 10.24
C GLY A 149 -33.90 17.21 10.29
N PHE A 150 -33.05 16.84 9.32
CA PHE A 150 -32.29 15.59 9.33
C PHE A 150 -30.81 15.85 9.66
N ASN A 151 -30.22 14.99 10.49
CA ASN A 151 -28.78 14.98 10.75
C ASN A 151 -28.08 14.25 9.61
N ILE A 152 -27.35 14.98 8.77
CA ILE A 152 -26.59 14.43 7.65
C ILE A 152 -25.11 14.64 7.90
N HIS A 153 -24.32 13.60 7.65
CA HIS A 153 -22.87 13.64 7.77
C HIS A 153 -22.27 14.00 6.40
N ILE A 154 -21.75 15.23 6.25
CA ILE A 154 -21.30 15.75 4.95
C ILE A 154 -19.95 15.16 4.56
N LEU A 155 -19.05 15.01 5.53
CA LEU A 155 -17.70 14.49 5.29
C LEU A 155 -17.68 13.09 4.64
N PRO A 156 -18.42 12.09 5.16
CA PRO A 156 -18.51 10.78 4.52
C PRO A 156 -19.06 10.84 3.08
N LEU A 157 -20.04 11.71 2.82
CA LEU A 157 -20.59 11.89 1.47
C LEU A 157 -19.58 12.53 0.53
N LEU A 158 -18.80 13.51 1.02
CA LEU A 158 -17.77 14.19 0.24
C LEU A 158 -16.64 13.24 -0.15
N MET A 159 -16.11 12.44 0.79
CA MET A 159 -15.09 11.43 0.47
C MET A 159 -15.60 10.40 -0.55
N THR A 160 -16.86 9.96 -0.42
CA THR A 160 -17.46 8.99 -1.35
C THR A 160 -17.64 9.61 -2.72
N THR A 161 -18.00 10.89 -2.80
CA THR A 161 -18.06 11.63 -4.07
C THR A 161 -16.70 11.66 -4.74
N PHE A 162 -15.61 11.99 -4.02
CA PHE A 162 -14.26 11.94 -4.58
C PHE A 162 -13.87 10.54 -5.06
N ALA A 163 -14.18 9.51 -4.28
CA ALA A 163 -13.92 8.12 -4.65
C ALA A 163 -14.67 7.71 -5.92
N LEU A 164 -15.96 8.02 -6.02
CA LEU A 164 -16.79 7.71 -7.19
C LEU A 164 -16.28 8.44 -8.44
N VAL A 165 -16.02 9.75 -8.34
CA VAL A 165 -15.47 10.53 -9.47
C VAL A 165 -14.13 9.94 -9.91
N ASN A 166 -13.28 9.51 -8.98
CA ASN A 166 -12.02 8.85 -9.30
C ASN A 166 -12.23 7.51 -10.02
N VAL A 167 -13.20 6.69 -9.60
CA VAL A 167 -13.57 5.43 -10.26
C VAL A 167 -14.04 5.67 -11.70
N PHE A 168 -14.95 6.63 -11.91
CA PHE A 168 -15.43 6.98 -13.25
C PHE A 168 -14.32 7.57 -14.13
N CYS A 169 -13.39 8.31 -13.52
CA CYS A 169 -12.23 8.81 -14.24
C CYS A 169 -11.28 7.67 -14.67
N ASN A 170 -10.92 6.76 -13.78
CA ASN A 170 -9.84 5.81 -14.04
C ASN A 170 -10.31 4.54 -14.76
N SER A 171 -11.53 4.07 -14.49
CA SER A 171 -11.99 2.76 -14.95
C SER A 171 -12.67 2.82 -16.33
N ARG A 172 -12.14 2.05 -17.28
CA ARG A 172 -12.72 1.90 -18.64
C ARG A 172 -13.68 0.71 -18.75
N LYS A 173 -13.47 -0.35 -17.97
CA LYS A 173 -14.29 -1.57 -18.00
C LYS A 173 -15.37 -1.56 -16.91
N ASN A 174 -16.55 -2.09 -17.23
CA ASN A 174 -17.68 -2.15 -16.31
C ASN A 174 -17.36 -2.95 -15.03
N GLY A 175 -16.63 -4.06 -15.13
CA GLY A 175 -16.28 -4.88 -13.96
C GLY A 175 -15.44 -4.12 -12.92
N GLN A 176 -14.46 -3.33 -13.36
CA GLN A 176 -13.64 -2.50 -12.46
C GLN A 176 -14.43 -1.34 -11.87
N ARG A 177 -15.33 -0.73 -12.65
CA ARG A 177 -16.22 0.33 -12.15
C ARG A 177 -17.10 -0.19 -11.02
N ILE A 178 -17.76 -1.34 -11.23
CA ILE A 178 -18.61 -1.96 -10.20
C ILE A 178 -17.80 -2.25 -8.95
N GLN A 179 -16.60 -2.84 -9.10
CA GLN A 179 -15.71 -3.11 -7.97
C GLN A 179 -15.35 -1.82 -7.20
N GLY A 180 -14.99 -0.74 -7.90
CA GLY A 180 -14.67 0.54 -7.26
C GLY A 180 -15.86 1.19 -6.56
N ILE A 181 -17.06 1.09 -7.14
CA ILE A 181 -18.30 1.59 -6.53
C ILE A 181 -18.63 0.82 -5.26
N LEU A 182 -18.52 -0.52 -5.29
CA LEU A 182 -18.74 -1.35 -4.10
C LEU A 182 -17.79 -0.99 -2.96
N ILE A 183 -16.51 -0.76 -3.26
CA ILE A 183 -15.53 -0.32 -2.26
C ILE A 183 -15.90 1.06 -1.71
N ALA A 184 -16.28 2.01 -2.57
CA ALA A 184 -16.67 3.36 -2.12
C ALA A 184 -17.91 3.34 -1.21
N ILE A 185 -18.91 2.50 -1.51
CA ILE A 185 -20.11 2.33 -0.68
C ILE A 185 -19.75 1.62 0.63
N LEU A 186 -18.88 0.62 0.61
CA LEU A 186 -18.41 -0.05 1.83
C LEU A 186 -17.71 0.95 2.77
N PHE A 187 -16.83 1.79 2.24
CA PHE A 187 -16.18 2.85 3.03
C PHE A 187 -17.18 3.90 3.52
N LEU A 188 -18.21 4.24 2.74
CA LEU A 188 -19.27 5.13 3.21
C LEU A 188 -19.94 4.57 4.47
N ILE A 189 -20.39 3.31 4.43
CA ILE A 189 -21.06 2.66 5.56
C ILE A 189 -20.11 2.56 6.76
N LEU A 190 -18.85 2.16 6.52
CA LEU A 190 -17.86 1.97 7.59
C LEU A 190 -17.49 3.28 8.28
N LEU A 191 -17.32 4.38 7.54
CA LEU A 191 -16.87 5.67 8.07
C LEU A 191 -18.03 6.62 8.41
N TYR A 192 -19.29 6.22 8.20
CA TYR A 192 -20.43 7.10 8.41
C TYR A 192 -20.51 7.59 9.86
N GLU A 193 -20.35 6.68 10.83
CA GLU A 193 -20.45 6.99 12.27
C GLU A 193 -19.09 7.19 12.95
N MET A 194 -18.02 7.33 12.17
CA MET A 194 -16.67 7.49 12.70
C MET A 194 -16.37 8.94 13.12
N PRO A 195 -15.38 9.18 13.99
CA PRO A 195 -14.97 10.52 14.38
C PRO A 195 -14.65 11.41 13.16
N SER A 196 -15.14 12.64 13.18
CA SER A 196 -15.02 13.56 12.04
C SER A 196 -13.56 13.88 11.69
N ALA A 197 -12.63 13.86 12.65
CA ALA A 197 -11.19 13.93 12.38
C ALA A 197 -10.66 12.80 11.47
N LEU A 198 -11.09 11.56 11.71
CA LEU A 198 -10.70 10.41 10.88
C LEU A 198 -11.27 10.57 9.46
N VAL A 199 -12.54 10.95 9.37
CA VAL A 199 -13.20 11.13 8.08
C VAL A 199 -12.60 12.33 7.32
N LEU A 200 -12.20 13.40 8.00
CA LEU A 200 -11.52 14.56 7.41
C LEU A 200 -10.19 14.14 6.79
N TYR A 201 -9.39 13.37 7.53
CA TYR A 201 -8.13 12.80 7.05
C TYR A 201 -8.35 11.97 5.79
N TRP A 202 -9.35 11.07 5.81
CA TRP A 202 -9.65 10.19 4.69
C TRP A 202 -10.22 10.94 3.47
N THR A 203 -11.02 11.98 3.70
CA THR A 203 -11.55 12.86 2.66
C THR A 203 -10.41 13.56 1.92
N CYS A 204 -9.42 14.09 2.65
CA CYS A 204 -8.24 14.70 2.06
C CYS A 204 -7.41 13.69 1.24
N ASN A 205 -7.29 12.45 1.75
CA ASN A 205 -6.61 11.37 1.03
C ASN A 205 -7.33 11.06 -0.30
N MET A 206 -8.66 10.88 -0.28
CA MET A 206 -9.44 10.66 -1.51
C MET A 206 -9.37 11.84 -2.48
N GLY A 207 -9.38 13.07 -1.97
CA GLY A 207 -9.16 14.28 -2.76
C GLY A 207 -7.79 14.29 -3.44
N PHE A 208 -6.72 13.91 -2.73
CA PHE A 208 -5.38 13.80 -3.31
C PHE A 208 -5.30 12.70 -4.37
N ILE A 209 -5.89 11.53 -4.13
CA ILE A 209 -5.95 10.44 -5.10
C ILE A 209 -6.65 10.91 -6.38
N LEU A 210 -7.78 11.61 -6.25
CA LEU A 210 -8.49 12.19 -7.38
C LEU A 210 -7.63 13.22 -8.12
N LEU A 211 -6.96 14.12 -7.40
CA LEU A 211 -6.05 15.11 -7.98
C LEU A 211 -4.94 14.43 -8.79
N LYS A 212 -4.28 13.41 -8.23
CA LYS A 212 -3.27 12.59 -8.91
C LYS A 212 -3.81 12.01 -10.23
N THR A 213 -5.03 11.47 -10.22
CA THR A 213 -5.68 10.91 -11.42
C THR A 213 -5.96 11.97 -12.47
N ILE A 214 -6.43 13.15 -12.08
CA ILE A 214 -6.68 14.27 -12.99
C ILE A 214 -5.36 14.75 -13.60
N LEU A 215 -4.32 14.95 -12.80
CA LEU A 215 -2.99 15.37 -13.27
C LEU A 215 -2.41 14.37 -14.28
N LYS A 216 -2.49 13.08 -13.99
CA LYS A 216 -2.03 12.00 -14.90
C LYS A 216 -2.77 12.06 -16.24
N LYS A 217 -4.09 12.23 -16.23
CA LYS A 217 -4.89 12.37 -17.46
C LYS A 217 -4.53 13.62 -18.26
N CYS A 218 -4.31 14.74 -17.58
CA CYS A 218 -3.89 15.98 -18.23
C CYS A 218 -2.51 15.85 -18.90
N GLN A 219 -1.59 15.11 -18.29
CA GLN A 219 -0.29 14.78 -18.89
C GLN A 219 -0.43 13.85 -20.10
N ASP A 220 -1.24 12.78 -20.01
CA ASP A 220 -1.49 11.87 -21.13
C ASP A 220 -2.13 12.58 -22.35
N LYS A 221 -2.97 13.61 -22.13
CA LYS A 221 -3.55 14.45 -23.19
C LYS A 221 -2.54 15.39 -23.87
N LYS A 222 -1.46 15.79 -23.17
CA LYS A 222 -0.41 16.65 -23.74
C LYS A 222 0.62 15.84 -24.53
N CYS A 223 0.84 14.58 -24.19
CA CYS A 223 1.78 13.69 -24.87
C CYS A 223 1.15 12.92 -26.05
N THR A 224 -0.05 13.28 -26.49
CA THR A 224 -0.73 12.68 -27.65
C THR A 224 -0.35 13.39 -28.96
N ASP A 225 0.95 13.55 -29.20
CA ASP A 225 1.49 13.81 -30.54
C ASP A 225 1.75 12.45 -31.23
N PRO A 226 1.39 12.27 -32.53
CA PRO A 226 1.38 10.98 -33.21
C PRO A 226 2.76 10.30 -33.35
N LYS A 227 3.85 10.97 -33.00
CA LYS A 227 5.21 10.38 -33.00
C LYS A 227 5.55 9.59 -31.73
N TYR A 228 4.77 9.66 -30.66
CA TYR A 228 5.15 9.08 -29.35
C TYR A 228 4.54 7.70 -29.03
N SER A 229 3.73 7.11 -29.93
CA SER A 229 3.08 5.80 -29.68
C SER A 229 4.04 4.60 -29.71
N THR A 230 5.29 4.79 -30.16
CA THR A 230 6.29 3.72 -30.27
C THR A 230 7.01 3.44 -28.94
N TYR A 231 7.04 4.41 -28.01
CA TYR A 231 7.87 4.34 -26.79
C TYR A 231 7.12 3.87 -25.53
N LYS A 232 5.78 3.73 -25.60
CA LYS A 232 4.94 3.22 -24.49
C LYS A 232 4.70 1.71 -24.57
N LYS A 233 5.60 0.97 -25.25
CA LYS A 233 5.85 -0.43 -24.92
C LYS A 233 6.88 -0.41 -23.79
N LEU A 234 6.43 -0.52 -22.54
CA LEU A 234 7.30 -1.12 -21.52
C LEU A 234 7.87 -2.39 -22.16
N PRO A 235 9.18 -2.71 -22.02
CA PRO A 235 9.65 -4.02 -22.42
C PRO A 235 8.80 -5.02 -21.61
N ILE A 236 7.84 -5.63 -22.32
CA ILE A 236 7.43 -6.98 -22.01
C ILE A 236 8.76 -7.69 -22.04
N ILE A 237 9.14 -8.26 -20.90
CA ILE A 237 10.26 -9.17 -20.82
C ILE A 237 9.97 -10.24 -21.89
N ASP A 238 10.59 -10.09 -23.06
CA ASP A 238 10.54 -11.10 -24.10
C ASP A 238 11.21 -12.34 -23.52
N PRO A 239 10.58 -13.53 -23.60
CA PRO A 239 11.18 -14.73 -23.06
C PRO A 239 12.44 -15.04 -23.87
N ILE A 240 13.58 -14.81 -23.22
CA ILE A 240 14.93 -15.02 -23.73
C ILE A 240 15.07 -16.44 -24.30
N LYS A 241 15.66 -16.46 -25.49
CA LYS A 241 16.10 -17.62 -26.26
C LYS A 241 16.88 -18.60 -25.37
N ARG A 242 16.36 -19.82 -25.30
CA ARG A 242 16.88 -20.96 -24.53
C ARG A 242 18.27 -21.37 -25.05
N ASN A 243 19.33 -21.17 -24.27
CA ASN A 243 20.60 -21.89 -24.45
C ASN A 243 20.84 -22.81 -23.27
N SER A 244 20.72 -24.10 -23.56
CA SER A 244 21.05 -25.23 -22.71
C SER A 244 22.57 -25.36 -22.58
N THR A 245 23.12 -25.05 -21.41
CA THR A 245 24.25 -25.78 -20.80
C THR A 245 24.59 -25.14 -19.46
N ILE A 246 24.51 -25.97 -18.41
CA ILE A 246 25.50 -26.11 -17.32
C ILE A 246 24.75 -26.84 -16.19
N GLN A 247 24.89 -28.16 -16.24
CA GLN A 247 24.68 -29.04 -15.11
C GLN A 247 25.89 -28.88 -14.20
N SER A 248 25.73 -28.29 -13.01
CA SER A 248 26.76 -28.41 -11.97
C SER A 248 26.16 -28.50 -10.57
N LYS A 249 26.15 -29.73 -10.06
CA LYS A 249 26.37 -30.14 -8.65
C LYS A 249 26.05 -29.06 -7.59
N GLN A 250 24.82 -29.03 -7.08
CA GLN A 250 24.46 -28.21 -5.92
C GLN A 250 23.50 -28.96 -4.98
N SER A 251 23.85 -28.95 -3.67
CA SER A 251 23.24 -29.68 -2.56
C SER A 251 21.73 -29.42 -2.40
N LYS A 252 20.98 -30.45 -1.97
CA LYS A 252 19.51 -30.42 -1.73
C LYS A 252 19.06 -29.24 -0.86
N PHE A 253 19.87 -28.81 0.09
CA PHE A 253 19.55 -27.73 1.02
C PHE A 253 19.61 -26.33 0.36
N SER A 254 20.56 -26.14 -0.56
CA SER A 254 20.68 -24.90 -1.35
C SER A 254 19.49 -24.72 -2.29
N LYS A 255 18.97 -25.81 -2.88
CA LYS A 255 17.76 -25.79 -3.73
C LYS A 255 16.48 -25.44 -2.98
N LEU A 256 16.38 -25.83 -1.71
CA LEU A 256 15.22 -25.51 -0.85
C LEU A 256 15.20 -24.02 -0.50
N LEU A 257 16.34 -23.46 -0.10
CA LEU A 257 16.49 -22.02 0.15
C LEU A 257 16.22 -21.17 -1.09
N LEU A 258 16.66 -21.64 -2.26
CA LEU A 258 16.44 -20.95 -3.54
C LEU A 258 14.96 -20.82 -3.90
N HIS A 259 14.15 -21.83 -3.54
CA HIS A 259 12.72 -21.86 -3.88
C HIS A 259 11.86 -20.95 -2.99
N ILE A 260 12.29 -20.69 -1.76
CA ILE A 260 11.56 -19.85 -0.80
C ILE A 260 11.74 -18.36 -1.11
N PHE A 261 12.94 -17.95 -1.52
CA PHE A 261 13.28 -16.52 -1.69
C PHE A 261 13.19 -16.00 -3.13
N THR A 262 13.01 -16.87 -4.13
CA THR A 262 12.88 -16.45 -5.53
C THR A 262 11.79 -17.23 -6.25
N PRO A 263 10.58 -16.67 -6.47
CA PRO A 263 9.64 -17.27 -7.40
C PRO A 263 10.15 -16.98 -8.82
N TYR A 264 10.88 -17.95 -9.37
CA TYR A 264 11.31 -18.10 -10.77
C TYR A 264 12.20 -17.02 -11.41
N THR A 265 13.49 -17.38 -11.53
CA THR A 265 14.43 -17.16 -12.65
C THR A 265 14.16 -15.98 -13.58
N MET A 266 14.74 -14.80 -13.31
CA MET A 266 15.08 -13.74 -14.28
C MET A 266 15.92 -12.62 -13.60
N LEU A 267 17.04 -12.97 -12.97
CA LEU A 267 18.01 -11.95 -12.56
C LEU A 267 19.33 -12.20 -13.30
N ASP A 268 19.85 -11.14 -13.91
CA ASP A 268 21.21 -11.10 -14.45
C ASP A 268 22.21 -11.48 -13.36
N LEU A 269 23.36 -12.09 -13.71
CA LEU A 269 24.24 -12.71 -12.70
C LEU A 269 24.75 -11.68 -11.66
N ASP A 270 24.96 -10.45 -12.11
CA ASP A 270 25.35 -9.32 -11.26
C ASP A 270 24.19 -8.81 -10.41
N THR A 271 22.99 -8.72 -10.97
CA THR A 271 21.78 -8.36 -10.21
C THR A 271 21.50 -9.42 -9.13
N TYR A 272 21.67 -10.71 -9.45
CA TYR A 272 21.53 -11.80 -8.50
C TYR A 272 22.53 -11.69 -7.35
N LYS A 273 23.80 -11.39 -7.63
CA LYS A 273 24.81 -11.13 -6.58
C LYS A 273 24.35 -10.01 -5.66
N THR A 274 23.90 -8.87 -6.21
CA THR A 274 23.42 -7.75 -5.40
C THR A 274 22.24 -8.12 -4.51
N TYR A 275 21.21 -8.77 -5.05
CA TYR A 275 20.04 -9.19 -4.24
C TYR A 275 20.39 -10.24 -3.19
N ARG A 276 21.30 -11.17 -3.52
CA ARG A 276 21.80 -12.16 -2.56
C ARG A 276 22.54 -11.48 -1.41
N ASP A 277 23.41 -10.54 -1.72
CA ASP A 277 24.22 -9.84 -0.71
C ASP A 277 23.33 -8.94 0.18
N ILE A 278 22.31 -8.28 -0.39
CA ILE A 278 21.26 -7.58 0.36
C ILE A 278 20.50 -8.54 1.28
N SER A 279 20.14 -9.73 0.78
CA SER A 279 19.41 -10.74 1.57
C SER A 279 20.26 -11.29 2.71
N ILE A 280 21.55 -11.53 2.48
CA ILE A 280 22.51 -11.95 3.50
C ILE A 280 22.65 -10.86 4.57
N LEU A 281 22.79 -9.59 4.17
CA LEU A 281 22.88 -8.46 5.09
C LEU A 281 21.60 -8.28 5.92
N ALA A 282 20.43 -8.50 5.31
CA ALA A 282 19.15 -8.47 6.00
C ALA A 282 19.03 -9.61 7.02
N ILE A 283 19.41 -10.84 6.65
CA ILE A 283 19.44 -11.98 7.56
C ILE A 283 20.43 -11.74 8.71
N LEU A 284 21.62 -11.21 8.42
CA LEU A 284 22.63 -10.88 9.43
C LEU A 284 22.10 -9.83 10.41
N ASN A 285 21.42 -8.79 9.93
CA ASN A 285 20.77 -7.80 10.78
C ASN A 285 19.68 -8.43 11.65
N ILE A 286 18.83 -9.29 11.09
CA ILE A 286 17.78 -9.99 11.87
C ILE A 286 18.41 -10.89 12.93
N CYS A 287 19.47 -11.63 12.60
CA CYS A 287 20.19 -12.48 13.55
C CYS A 287 20.88 -11.66 14.67
N LEU A 288 21.51 -10.54 14.32
CA LEU A 288 22.10 -9.61 15.29
C LEU A 288 21.02 -9.05 16.22
N LEU A 289 19.85 -8.71 15.66
CA LEU A 289 18.72 -8.22 16.44
C LEU A 289 18.17 -9.30 17.37
N ALA A 290 18.02 -10.53 16.88
CA ALA A 290 17.61 -11.67 17.70
C ALA A 290 18.62 -11.99 18.83
N PHE A 291 19.90 -11.73 18.60
CA PHE A 291 20.96 -11.90 19.60
C PHE A 291 20.93 -10.79 20.66
N VAL A 292 20.76 -9.53 20.26
CA VAL A 292 20.64 -8.39 21.18
C VAL A 292 19.39 -8.50 22.05
N PHE A 293 18.28 -8.97 21.50
CA PHE A 293 17.01 -9.13 22.21
C PHE A 293 16.79 -10.55 22.77
N SER A 294 17.86 -11.31 23.03
CA SER A 294 17.71 -12.66 23.58
C SER A 294 17.10 -12.60 24.99
N PRO A 295 16.22 -13.55 25.37
CA PRO A 295 15.63 -13.59 26.70
C PRO A 295 16.66 -13.57 27.83
N TYR A 296 17.86 -14.11 27.58
CA TYR A 296 18.97 -14.12 28.53
C TYR A 296 19.56 -12.71 28.76
N VAL A 297 19.72 -11.92 27.70
CA VAL A 297 20.22 -10.53 27.78
C VAL A 297 19.17 -9.65 28.48
N VAL A 298 17.90 -9.82 28.12
CA VAL A 298 16.75 -9.11 28.72
C VAL A 298 16.58 -9.45 30.20
N TYR A 299 16.79 -10.72 30.59
CA TYR A 299 16.72 -11.17 31.98
C TYR A 299 17.88 -10.64 32.84
N ASN A 300 19.07 -10.49 32.25
CA ASN A 300 20.26 -9.98 32.95
C ASN A 300 20.33 -8.45 33.00
N SER A 301 19.59 -7.75 32.14
CA SER A 301 19.37 -6.31 32.29
C SER A 301 18.37 -6.04 33.42
N ASP A 302 18.60 -5.01 34.24
CA ASP A 302 17.75 -4.56 35.36
C ASP A 302 16.35 -4.03 34.91
N ILE A 303 15.65 -4.78 34.08
CA ILE A 303 14.35 -4.43 33.51
C ILE A 303 13.21 -4.59 34.55
N PHE A 304 13.47 -5.31 35.66
CA PHE A 304 12.53 -5.47 36.77
C PHE A 304 12.13 -4.17 37.47
N GLN A 305 12.85 -3.06 37.24
CA GLN A 305 12.50 -1.74 37.76
C GLN A 305 11.37 -1.05 36.98
N PHE A 306 11.02 -1.57 35.79
CA PHE A 306 10.00 -0.98 34.93
C PHE A 306 8.72 -1.82 34.93
N ASP A 307 7.56 -1.15 34.83
CA ASP A 307 6.27 -1.82 34.70
C ASP A 307 6.27 -2.80 33.52
N THR A 308 5.93 -4.05 33.76
CA THR A 308 5.97 -5.14 32.76
C THR A 308 5.16 -4.83 31.50
N ASN A 309 4.05 -4.10 31.64
CA ASN A 309 3.23 -3.64 30.51
C ASN A 309 3.93 -2.56 29.66
N GLN A 310 4.67 -1.64 30.28
CA GLN A 310 5.39 -0.57 29.57
C GLN A 310 6.64 -1.10 28.89
N VAL A 311 7.34 -2.06 29.50
CA VAL A 311 8.52 -2.71 28.93
C VAL A 311 8.16 -3.40 27.62
N TYR A 312 7.07 -4.18 27.61
CA TYR A 312 6.64 -4.90 26.42
C TYR A 312 6.34 -3.96 25.25
N GLN A 313 5.59 -2.89 25.51
CA GLN A 313 5.27 -1.87 24.51
C GLN A 313 6.54 -1.17 24.02
N THR A 314 7.44 -0.77 24.92
CA THR A 314 8.67 -0.05 24.57
C THR A 314 9.59 -0.91 23.71
N LEU A 315 9.79 -2.17 24.08
CA LEU A 315 10.64 -3.10 23.34
C LEU A 315 10.07 -3.40 21.94
N SER A 316 8.75 -3.65 21.88
CA SER A 316 8.06 -3.88 20.62
C SER A 316 8.11 -2.65 19.69
N THR A 317 8.00 -1.46 20.27
CA THR A 317 8.12 -0.18 19.55
C THR A 317 9.52 0.03 19.00
N LEU A 318 10.56 -0.20 19.80
CA LEU A 318 11.95 -0.11 19.36
C LEU A 318 12.24 -1.07 18.21
N PHE A 319 11.77 -2.32 18.33
CA PHE A 319 11.86 -3.32 17.27
C PHE A 319 11.14 -2.86 15.99
N GLY A 320 9.91 -2.37 16.13
CA GLY A 320 9.11 -1.86 15.01
C GLY A 320 9.72 -0.63 14.34
N ILE A 321 10.23 0.34 15.11
CA ILE A 321 10.95 1.51 14.59
C ILE A 321 12.19 1.07 13.83
N PHE A 322 12.96 0.10 14.33
CA PHE A 322 14.15 -0.39 13.64
C PHE A 322 13.83 -1.08 12.32
N LEU A 323 12.76 -1.89 12.28
CA LEU A 323 12.28 -2.48 11.03
C LEU A 323 11.86 -1.40 10.03
N ILE A 324 11.04 -0.44 10.46
CA ILE A 324 10.51 0.61 9.60
C ILE A 324 11.61 1.56 9.13
N SER A 325 12.58 1.91 9.98
CA SER A 325 13.67 2.82 9.64
C SER A 325 14.54 2.27 8.50
N SER A 326 14.80 0.96 8.49
CA SER A 326 15.52 0.29 7.41
C SER A 326 14.79 0.44 6.07
N PHE A 327 13.48 0.20 6.04
CA PHE A 327 12.66 0.41 4.83
C PHE A 327 12.59 1.88 4.44
N PHE A 328 12.45 2.79 5.40
CA PHE A 328 12.37 4.22 5.18
C PHE A 328 13.66 4.75 4.57
N ILE A 329 14.83 4.34 5.07
CA ILE A 329 16.14 4.75 4.55
C ILE A 329 16.34 4.23 3.11
N VAL A 330 15.98 2.98 2.83
CA VAL A 330 16.03 2.44 1.46
C VAL A 330 15.08 3.21 0.53
N TYR A 331 13.88 3.54 0.99
CA TYR A 331 12.92 4.32 0.21
C TYR A 331 13.40 5.76 -0.02
N PHE A 332 13.92 6.42 1.01
CA PHE A 332 14.44 7.78 0.96
C PHE A 332 15.67 7.87 0.05
N THR A 333 16.62 6.93 0.16
CA THR A 333 17.77 6.87 -0.75
C THR A 333 17.35 6.60 -2.19
N SER A 334 16.37 5.73 -2.42
CA SER A 334 15.74 5.53 -3.74
C SER A 334 15.05 6.79 -4.26
N PHE A 335 14.57 7.66 -3.36
CA PHE A 335 13.94 8.91 -3.75
C PHE A 335 14.93 9.85 -4.48
N PHE A 336 16.18 9.93 -4.01
CA PHE A 336 17.20 10.84 -4.54
C PHE A 336 18.09 10.23 -5.62
N THR A 337 18.27 8.90 -5.64
CA THR A 337 19.19 8.24 -6.60
C THR A 337 18.67 8.15 -8.03
N LYS A 338 17.39 8.45 -8.28
CA LYS A 338 16.81 8.38 -9.63
C LYS A 338 16.90 9.73 -10.35
N GLN A 339 18.12 10.16 -10.66
CA GLN A 339 18.35 11.33 -11.54
C GLN A 339 19.20 11.05 -12.79
N ASN A 340 19.74 9.84 -12.99
CA ASN A 340 20.46 9.49 -14.21
C ASN A 340 19.91 8.19 -14.80
N CYS A 341 18.98 8.30 -15.75
CA CYS A 341 18.74 7.35 -16.86
C CYS A 341 17.71 7.94 -17.82
#